data_AF-A0A1V5X4S6-F1
#
_entry.id   AF-A0A1V5X4S6-F1
#
_cell.length_a   1.000
_cell.length_b   1.000
_cell.length_c   1.000
_cell.angle_alpha   90.00
_cell.angle_beta   90.00
_cell.angle_gamma   90.00
#
_symmetry.space_group_name_H-M   'P 1'
#
loop_
_entity.id
_entity.type
_entity.pdbx_description
1 polymer ?
#
loop_
_entity_poly.entity_id
_entity_poly.type
_entity_poly.pdbx_seq_one_letter_code
_entity_poly.pdbx_strand_id
1 'polypeptide(L)'
;MLYKSNINNMTIKEYQRIKIILVILLSLVFSQSIIYQNFILAMLVMIAITMLIVSMKKKVKEVIHDERDWDIGGKAALRAMQVYSWTGVVAMLALKSLARPDNDYDIIAHTIAFSICIFMLLYGFIFRYMSKEKIFDGYVIFSLIVLLFFIIMGILGVISL
;
A
#
# COMPACT_ATOMS: atom_id res chain seq x y z
N MET A 1 -8.88 44.80 -4.03
CA MET A 1 -7.88 44.46 -2.99
C MET A 1 -7.41 43.04 -3.25
N LEU A 2 -6.19 42.86 -3.76
CA LEU A 2 -5.62 41.57 -4.15
C LEU A 2 -5.25 40.76 -2.90
N TYR A 3 -6.13 39.84 -2.47
CA TYR A 3 -5.74 38.88 -1.43
C TYR A 3 -4.88 37.78 -2.04
N LYS A 4 -3.57 38.05 -2.02
CA LYS A 4 -2.49 37.09 -2.24
C LYS A 4 -2.53 36.03 -1.14
N SER A 5 -3.40 35.03 -1.27
CA SER A 5 -3.34 33.80 -0.49
C SER A 5 -2.25 32.91 -1.07
N ASN A 6 -0.99 33.25 -0.77
CA ASN A 6 0.18 32.43 -1.07
C ASN A 6 0.30 31.26 -0.06
N ILE A 7 -0.75 30.46 0.05
CA ILE A 7 -0.69 29.14 0.68
C ILE A 7 -0.35 28.21 -0.48
N ASN A 8 0.81 27.57 -0.41
CA ASN A 8 1.30 26.57 -1.38
C ASN A 8 0.21 25.52 -1.67
N ASN A 9 -0.67 25.82 -2.61
CA ASN A 9 -1.78 24.97 -2.99
C ASN A 9 -1.26 24.01 -4.05
N MET A 10 -1.09 22.75 -3.65
CA MET A 10 -0.61 21.70 -4.54
C MET A 10 -1.77 21.19 -5.38
N THR A 11 -1.54 21.01 -6.69
CA THR A 11 -2.54 20.39 -7.57
C THR A 11 -2.62 18.88 -7.29
N ILE A 12 -3.76 18.26 -7.62
CA ILE A 12 -3.99 16.81 -7.42
C ILE A 12 -2.91 15.98 -8.15
N LYS A 13 -2.50 16.40 -9.36
CA LYS A 13 -1.49 15.71 -10.17
C LYS A 13 -0.10 15.77 -9.54
N GLU A 14 0.28 16.92 -8.99
CA GLU A 14 1.57 17.08 -8.29
C GLU A 14 1.62 16.23 -7.01
N TYR A 15 0.53 16.23 -6.25
CA TYR A 15 0.40 15.38 -5.06
C TYR A 15 0.56 13.89 -5.42
N GLN A 16 -0.07 13.43 -6.49
CA GLN A 16 0.06 12.05 -6.96
C GLN A 16 1.51 11.69 -7.33
N ARG A 17 2.23 12.57 -8.04
CA ARG A 17 3.65 12.32 -8.36
C ARG A 17 4.51 12.21 -7.11
N ILE A 18 4.36 13.14 -6.17
CA ILE A 18 5.14 13.13 -4.93
C ILE A 18 4.81 11.88 -4.10
N LYS A 19 3.53 11.51 -4.02
CA LYS A 19 3.11 10.28 -3.34
C LYS A 19 3.79 9.05 -3.95
N ILE A 20 3.83 8.92 -5.27
CA ILE A 20 4.49 7.79 -5.96
C ILE A 20 5.99 7.75 -5.62
N ILE A 21 6.67 8.90 -5.67
CA ILE A 21 8.10 9.01 -5.32
C ILE A 21 8.35 8.55 -3.88
N LEU A 22 7.52 9.00 -2.93
CA LEU A 22 7.64 8.60 -1.53
C LEU A 22 7.41 7.10 -1.31
N VAL A 23 6.44 6.52 -2.04
CA VAL A 23 6.18 5.07 -1.97
C VAL A 23 7.36 4.27 -2.54
N ILE A 24 7.97 4.71 -3.64
CA ILE A 24 9.17 4.07 -4.21
C ILE A 24 10.32 4.12 -3.18
N LEU A 25 10.54 5.27 -2.56
CA LEU A 25 11.58 5.44 -1.54
C LEU A 25 11.31 4.53 -0.33
N LEU A 26 10.06 4.44 0.13
CA LEU A 26 9.66 3.52 1.20
C LEU A 26 9.99 2.07 0.85
N SER A 27 9.66 1.62 -0.37
CA SER A 27 9.95 0.26 -0.83
C SER A 27 11.44 -0.06 -0.85
N LEU A 28 12.29 0.90 -1.26
CA LEU A 28 13.74 0.73 -1.22
C LEU A 28 14.27 0.55 0.20
N VAL A 29 13.79 1.38 1.14
CA VAL A 29 14.18 1.28 2.55
C VAL A 29 13.72 -0.04 3.16
N PHE A 30 12.50 -0.49 2.84
CA PHE A 30 11.98 -1.79 3.28
C PHE A 30 12.84 -2.96 2.78
N SER A 31 13.23 -2.93 1.49
CA SER A 31 14.09 -3.95 0.90
C SER A 31 15.44 -4.04 1.62
N GLN A 32 16.09 -2.89 1.85
CA GLN A 32 17.36 -2.84 2.58
C GLN A 32 17.21 -3.29 4.04
N SER A 33 16.12 -2.92 4.70
CA SER A 33 15.88 -3.26 6.11
C SER A 33 15.77 -4.77 6.33
N ILE A 34 15.23 -5.51 5.35
CA ILE A 34 15.17 -6.98 5.39
C ILE A 34 16.57 -7.58 5.29
N ILE A 35 17.43 -7.06 4.40
CA ILE A 35 18.81 -7.55 4.20
C ILE A 35 19.65 -7.32 5.45
N TYR A 36 19.58 -6.13 6.05
CA TYR A 36 20.33 -5.77 7.25
C TYR A 36 19.69 -6.24 8.55
N GLN A 37 18.55 -6.97 8.48
CA GLN A 37 17.75 -7.41 9.64
C GLN A 37 17.38 -6.28 10.62
N ASN A 38 17.34 -5.03 10.13
CA ASN A 38 17.02 -3.85 10.93
C ASN A 38 15.60 -3.38 10.64
N PHE A 39 14.63 -4.08 11.24
CA PHE A 39 13.20 -3.84 11.02
C PHE A 39 12.68 -2.57 11.70
N ILE A 40 13.40 -2.06 12.71
CA ILE A 40 13.07 -0.81 13.41
C ILE A 40 13.16 0.37 12.45
N LEU A 41 14.20 0.38 11.60
CA LEU A 41 14.39 1.43 10.60
C LEU A 41 13.21 1.48 9.61
N ALA A 42 12.78 0.33 9.08
CA ALA A 42 11.62 0.24 8.20
C ALA A 42 10.35 0.80 8.86
N MET A 43 10.13 0.47 10.13
CA MET A 43 8.95 0.93 10.88
C MET A 43 8.95 2.46 11.07
N LEU A 44 10.07 3.05 11.47
CA LEU A 44 10.19 4.50 11.66
C LEU A 44 9.98 5.27 10.35
N VAL A 45 10.59 4.80 9.26
CA VAL A 45 10.46 5.42 7.95
C VAL A 45 9.01 5.31 7.43
N MET A 46 8.35 4.18 7.66
CA MET A 46 6.93 4.01 7.31
C MET A 46 6.03 5.02 8.03
N ILE A 47 6.24 5.22 9.34
CA ILE A 47 5.49 6.20 10.13
C ILE A 47 5.75 7.61 9.59
N ALA A 48 7.02 7.97 9.38
CA ALA A 48 7.41 9.30 8.90
C ALA A 48 6.82 9.63 7.53
N ILE A 49 6.91 8.70 6.57
CA ILE A 49 6.35 8.86 5.22
C ILE A 49 4.82 8.96 5.29
N THR A 50 4.17 8.16 6.12
CA THR A 50 2.70 8.22 6.29
C THR A 50 2.26 9.58 6.85
N MET A 51 2.94 10.09 7.88
CA MET A 51 2.68 11.42 8.44
C MET A 51 2.89 12.52 7.40
N LEU A 52 3.94 12.41 6.58
CA LEU A 52 4.24 13.37 5.52
C LEU A 52 3.14 13.38 4.46
N ILE A 53 2.71 12.21 3.98
CA ILE A 53 1.62 12.08 3.00
C ILE A 53 0.30 12.64 3.53
N VAL A 54 -0.04 12.37 4.80
CA VAL A 54 -1.26 12.89 5.44
C VAL A 54 -1.19 14.41 5.57
N SER A 55 -0.04 14.96 5.94
CA SER A 55 0.17 16.40 6.07
C SER A 55 0.10 17.12 4.72
N MET A 56 0.61 16.49 3.66
CA MET A 56 0.50 16.99 2.29
C MET A 56 -0.94 16.93 1.78
N LYS A 57 -1.69 15.87 2.12
CA LYS A 57 -3.10 15.71 1.70
C LYS A 57 -3.96 16.89 2.16
N LYS A 58 -3.72 17.41 3.37
CA LYS A 58 -4.42 18.59 3.92
C LYS A 58 -4.21 19.87 3.10
N LYS A 59 -3.17 19.93 2.26
CA LYS A 59 -2.80 21.10 1.44
C LYS A 59 -3.25 20.97 -0.03
N VAL A 60 -3.88 19.86 -0.40
CA VAL A 60 -4.40 19.64 -1.76
C VAL A 60 -5.78 20.28 -1.87
N LYS A 61 -5.98 21.11 -2.89
CA LYS A 61 -7.27 21.74 -3.17
C LYS A 61 -8.23 20.68 -3.71
N GLU A 62 -9.14 20.17 -2.86
CA GLU A 62 -10.18 19.24 -3.31
C GLU A 62 -11.18 19.98 -4.21
N VAL A 63 -11.29 19.54 -5.46
CA VAL A 63 -12.43 19.89 -6.32
C VAL A 63 -13.59 19.04 -5.85
N ILE A 64 -14.56 19.66 -5.18
CA ILE A 64 -15.79 19.00 -4.74
C ILE A 64 -16.65 18.77 -5.99
N HIS A 65 -16.42 17.66 -6.69
CA HIS A 65 -17.37 17.15 -7.68
C HIS A 65 -18.29 16.15 -6.98
N ASP A 66 -19.59 16.42 -7.06
CA ASP A 66 -20.66 15.74 -6.33
C ASP A 66 -21.01 14.38 -6.98
N GLU A 67 -20.47 13.29 -6.43
CA GLU A 67 -20.87 11.90 -6.70
C GLU A 67 -20.98 11.12 -5.37
N ARG A 68 -21.90 11.55 -4.50
CA ARG A 68 -21.84 11.30 -3.06
C ARG A 68 -22.11 9.87 -2.59
N ASP A 69 -22.86 9.05 -3.33
CA ASP A 69 -23.31 7.74 -2.82
C ASP A 69 -22.44 6.55 -3.27
N TRP A 70 -21.88 6.60 -4.49
CA TRP A 70 -20.92 5.59 -4.97
C TRP A 70 -19.56 5.71 -4.25
N ASP A 71 -19.21 6.92 -3.81
CA ASP A 71 -17.94 7.24 -3.19
C ASP A 71 -17.86 6.80 -1.71
N ILE A 72 -18.99 6.71 -0.99
CA ILE A 72 -18.99 6.30 0.43
C ILE A 72 -18.58 4.84 0.60
N GLY A 73 -19.13 3.93 -0.23
CA GLY A 73 -18.79 2.50 -0.18
C GLY A 73 -17.33 2.24 -0.56
N GLY A 74 -16.86 2.88 -1.64
CA GLY A 74 -15.47 2.83 -2.06
C GLY A 74 -14.51 3.40 -1.00
N LYS A 75 -14.84 4.55 -0.41
CA LYS A 75 -14.04 5.17 0.67
C LYS A 75 -14.00 4.30 1.93
N ALA A 76 -15.12 3.70 2.34
CA ALA A 76 -15.18 2.83 3.51
C ALA A 76 -14.29 1.59 3.31
N ALA A 77 -14.38 0.95 2.15
CA ALA A 77 -13.58 -0.22 1.83
C ALA A 77 -12.07 0.13 1.70
N LEU A 78 -11.73 1.28 1.11
CA LEU A 78 -10.35 1.82 1.11
C LEU A 78 -9.81 2.04 2.53
N ARG A 79 -10.63 2.54 3.45
CA ARG A 79 -10.25 2.74 4.85
C ARG A 79 -10.04 1.41 5.57
N ALA A 80 -10.95 0.45 5.39
CA ALA A 80 -10.80 -0.88 5.96
C ALA A 80 -9.52 -1.57 5.49
N MET A 81 -9.24 -1.49 4.19
CA MET A 81 -8.01 -2.00 3.60
C MET A 81 -6.77 -1.31 4.15
N GLN A 82 -6.77 0.02 4.27
CA GLN A 82 -5.64 0.75 4.85
C GLN A 82 -5.35 0.30 6.28
N VAL A 83 -6.38 0.15 7.12
CA VAL A 83 -6.21 -0.32 8.51
C VAL A 83 -5.65 -1.74 8.52
N TYR A 84 -6.25 -2.66 7.75
CA TYR A 84 -5.81 -4.05 7.67
C TYR A 84 -4.34 -4.18 7.21
N SER A 85 -3.96 -3.46 6.15
CA SER A 85 -2.58 -3.45 5.65
C SER A 85 -1.62 -2.85 6.67
N TRP A 86 -1.99 -1.77 7.36
CA TRP A 86 -1.13 -1.17 8.38
C TRP A 86 -0.89 -2.11 9.55
N THR A 87 -1.96 -2.70 10.10
CA THR A 87 -1.85 -3.64 11.22
C THR A 87 -1.06 -4.88 10.83
N GLY A 88 -1.28 -5.37 9.61
CA GLY A 88 -0.59 -6.55 9.10
C GLY A 88 0.91 -6.32 8.85
N VAL A 89 1.30 -5.16 8.29
CA VAL A 89 2.72 -4.82 8.09
C VAL A 89 3.44 -4.65 9.43
N VAL A 90 2.80 -4.00 10.41
CA VAL A 90 3.38 -3.87 11.76
C VAL A 90 3.54 -5.25 12.42
N ALA A 91 2.54 -6.12 12.33
CA ALA A 91 2.60 -7.48 12.86
C ALA A 91 3.70 -8.31 12.18
N MET A 92 3.80 -8.24 10.84
CA MET A 92 4.85 -8.90 10.07
C MET A 92 6.24 -8.44 10.52
N LEU A 93 6.48 -7.12 10.61
CA LEU A 93 7.77 -6.58 11.03
C LEU A 93 8.12 -6.96 12.48
N ALA A 94 7.13 -6.96 13.39
CA ALA A 94 7.32 -7.38 14.76
C ALA A 94 7.71 -8.87 14.86
N LEU A 95 6.99 -9.74 14.16
CA LEU A 95 7.31 -11.18 14.11
C LEU A 95 8.67 -11.44 13.47
N LYS A 96 9.00 -10.73 12.38
CA LYS A 96 10.29 -10.89 11.70
C LYS A 96 11.46 -10.36 12.53
N SER A 97 11.24 -9.34 13.37
CA SER A 97 12.23 -8.88 14.35
C SER A 97 12.46 -9.88 15.49
N LEU A 98 11.50 -10.76 15.76
CA LEU A 98 11.58 -11.81 16.78
C LEU A 98 12.03 -13.16 16.20
N ALA A 99 12.10 -13.27 14.87
CA ALA A 99 12.52 -14.47 14.18
C ALA A 99 13.97 -14.79 14.53
N ARG A 100 14.17 -15.91 15.22
CA ARG A 100 15.47 -16.54 15.45
C ARG A 100 15.63 -17.69 14.45
N PRO A 101 16.87 -18.13 14.14
CA PRO A 101 17.14 -19.16 13.13
C PRO A 101 16.35 -20.47 13.31
N ASP A 102 15.95 -20.83 14.53
CA ASP A 102 15.21 -22.08 14.82
C ASP A 102 13.69 -21.88 15.00
N ASN A 103 13.12 -20.74 14.57
CA ASN A 103 11.76 -20.37 14.92
C ASN A 103 10.85 -20.10 13.72
N ASP A 104 9.65 -20.70 13.75
CA ASP A 104 8.62 -20.61 12.70
C ASP A 104 8.02 -19.20 12.51
N TYR A 105 8.42 -18.21 13.32
CA TYR A 105 7.97 -16.82 13.19
C TYR A 105 8.27 -16.22 11.82
N ASP A 106 9.34 -16.64 11.12
CA ASP A 106 9.61 -16.14 9.78
C ASP A 106 8.56 -16.61 8.77
N ILE A 107 8.11 -17.87 8.86
CA ILE A 107 7.05 -18.43 8.00
C ILE A 107 5.73 -17.70 8.23
N ILE A 108 5.38 -17.45 9.49
CA ILE A 108 4.17 -16.73 9.87
C ILE A 108 4.21 -15.29 9.33
N ALA A 109 5.35 -14.61 9.48
CA ALA A 109 5.54 -13.26 8.95
C ALA A 109 5.36 -13.21 7.43
N HIS A 110 5.95 -14.15 6.68
CA HIS A 110 5.76 -14.22 5.23
C HIS A 110 4.31 -14.51 4.84
N THR A 111 3.61 -15.39 5.56
CA THR A 111 2.20 -15.71 5.30
C THR A 111 1.30 -14.49 5.49
N ILE A 112 1.54 -13.70 6.53
CA ILE A 112 0.85 -12.42 6.75
C ILE A 112 1.12 -11.45 5.60
N ALA A 113 2.38 -11.32 5.16
CA ALA A 113 2.74 -10.45 4.04
C ALA A 113 2.01 -10.86 2.73
N PHE A 114 2.01 -12.17 2.41
CA PHE A 114 1.30 -12.68 1.23
C PHE A 114 -0.21 -12.46 1.32
N SER A 115 -0.82 -12.69 2.50
CA SER A 115 -2.25 -12.43 2.72
C SER A 115 -2.63 -10.98 2.44
N ILE A 116 -1.84 -10.01 2.93
CA ILE A 116 -2.09 -8.58 2.71
C ILE A 116 -1.96 -8.23 1.22
N CYS A 117 -0.94 -8.75 0.54
CA CYS A 117 -0.76 -8.53 -0.89
C CYS A 117 -1.95 -9.06 -1.71
N ILE A 118 -2.42 -10.27 -1.41
CA ILE A 118 -3.59 -10.86 -2.07
C ILE A 118 -4.83 -10.02 -1.80
N PHE A 119 -5.05 -9.60 -0.55
CA PHE A 119 -6.19 -8.76 -0.19
C PHE A 119 -6.19 -7.42 -0.94
N MET A 120 -5.00 -6.81 -1.11
CA MET A 120 -4.83 -5.58 -1.87
C MET A 120 -5.13 -5.74 -3.36
N LEU A 121 -4.69 -6.85 -3.97
CA LEU A 121 -5.03 -7.17 -5.37
C LEU A 121 -6.53 -7.44 -5.53
N LEU A 122 -7.11 -8.20 -4.62
CA LEU A 122 -8.54 -8.53 -4.63
C LEU A 122 -9.39 -7.27 -4.52
N TYR A 123 -9.03 -6.35 -3.62
CA TYR A 123 -9.69 -5.04 -3.51
C TYR A 123 -9.64 -4.26 -4.83
N GLY A 124 -8.45 -4.18 -5.45
CA GLY A 124 -8.28 -3.51 -6.74
C GLY A 124 -9.15 -4.11 -7.84
N PHE A 125 -9.25 -5.45 -7.87
CA PHE A 125 -10.09 -6.17 -8.82
C PHE A 125 -11.58 -5.88 -8.61
N ILE A 126 -12.06 -5.98 -7.36
CA ILE A 126 -13.47 -5.74 -7.01
C ILE A 126 -13.88 -4.28 -7.33
N PHE A 127 -13.04 -3.32 -6.95
CA PHE A 127 -13.33 -1.90 -7.21
C PHE A 127 -13.50 -1.62 -8.71
N ARG A 128 -12.64 -2.24 -9.54
CA ARG A 128 -12.70 -2.08 -11.00
C ARG A 128 -13.87 -2.82 -11.64
N TYR A 129 -14.24 -3.98 -11.10
CA TYR A 129 -15.46 -4.67 -11.51
C TYR A 129 -16.71 -3.81 -11.24
N MET A 130 -16.77 -3.15 -10.07
CA MET A 130 -17.89 -2.27 -9.73
C MET A 130 -17.91 -0.97 -10.54
N SER A 131 -16.76 -0.45 -10.98
CA SER A 131 -16.71 0.81 -11.75
C SER A 131 -17.20 0.69 -13.21
N LYS A 132 -17.64 -0.52 -13.63
CA LYS A 132 -18.12 -0.82 -15.00
C LYS A 132 -17.15 -0.44 -16.12
N GLU A 133 -15.87 -0.19 -15.80
CA GLU A 133 -14.83 -0.04 -16.80
C GLU A 133 -14.60 -1.37 -17.54
N LYS A 134 -14.11 -1.32 -18.78
CA LYS A 134 -13.90 -2.51 -19.60
C LYS A 134 -13.07 -3.55 -18.83
N ILE A 135 -13.70 -4.67 -18.53
CA ILE A 135 -13.13 -5.79 -17.74
C ILE A 135 -11.91 -6.42 -18.45
N PHE A 136 -11.87 -6.33 -19.80
CA PHE A 136 -10.75 -6.76 -20.63
C PHE A 136 -9.89 -5.58 -21.10
N ASP A 137 -9.30 -4.87 -20.14
CA ASP A 137 -8.28 -3.87 -20.42
C ASP A 137 -6.90 -4.41 -20.00
N GLY A 138 -5.82 -3.98 -20.67
CA GLY A 138 -4.46 -4.56 -20.50
C GLY A 138 -3.96 -4.61 -19.06
N TYR A 139 -4.46 -3.70 -18.22
CA TYR A 139 -4.17 -3.65 -16.78
C TYR A 139 -4.83 -4.79 -15.96
N VAL A 140 -5.97 -5.37 -16.39
CA VAL A 140 -6.56 -6.55 -15.71
C VAL A 140 -5.68 -7.76 -15.96
N ILE A 141 -5.25 -7.95 -17.21
CA ILE A 141 -4.31 -9.01 -17.59
C ILE A 141 -3.02 -8.87 -16.77
N PHE A 142 -2.49 -7.65 -16.63
CA PHE A 142 -1.35 -7.39 -15.75
C PHE A 142 -1.62 -7.77 -14.29
N SER A 143 -2.77 -7.38 -13.72
CA SER A 143 -3.12 -7.75 -12.33
C SER A 143 -3.27 -9.25 -12.12
N LEU A 144 -3.84 -9.97 -13.10
CA LEU A 144 -3.95 -11.43 -13.09
C LEU A 144 -2.58 -12.10 -13.22
N ILE A 145 -1.71 -11.61 -14.09
CA ILE A 145 -0.33 -12.10 -14.23
C ILE A 145 0.43 -11.90 -12.92
N VAL A 146 0.32 -10.73 -12.29
CA VAL A 146 0.94 -10.45 -10.99
C VAL A 146 0.40 -11.39 -9.93
N LEU A 147 -0.91 -11.60 -9.87
CA LEU A 147 -1.53 -12.50 -8.90
C LEU A 147 -1.05 -13.95 -9.11
N LEU A 148 -0.97 -14.40 -10.37
CA LEU A 148 -0.49 -15.74 -10.74
C LEU A 148 1.01 -15.89 -10.40
N PHE A 149 1.82 -14.87 -10.66
CA PHE A 149 3.22 -14.81 -10.24
C PHE A 149 3.37 -14.92 -8.71
N PHE A 150 2.53 -14.22 -7.95
CA PHE A 150 2.53 -14.29 -6.48
C PHE A 150 2.14 -15.68 -5.97
N ILE A 151 1.17 -16.35 -6.60
CA ILE A 151 0.81 -17.73 -6.27
C ILE A 151 1.98 -18.69 -6.55
N ILE A 152 2.62 -18.56 -7.72
CA ILE A 152 3.77 -19.40 -8.09
C ILE A 152 4.93 -19.18 -7.10
N MET A 153 5.27 -17.92 -6.80
CA MET A 153 6.33 -17.60 -5.84
C MET A 153 6.00 -18.05 -4.42
N GLY A 154 4.74 -17.97 -4.01
CA GLY A 154 4.28 -18.50 -2.73
C GLY A 154 4.45 -20.02 -2.64
N ILE A 155 4.08 -20.75 -3.70
CA ILE A 155 4.27 -22.20 -3.77
C ILE A 155 5.76 -22.56 -3.78
N LEU A 156 6.57 -21.87 -4.60
CA LEU A 156 8.01 -22.11 -4.67
C LEU A 156 8.73 -21.78 -3.37
N GLY A 157 8.35 -20.69 -2.69
CA GLY A 157 8.91 -20.30 -1.39
C GLY A 157 8.59 -21.28 -0.27
N VAL A 158 7.44 -21.96 -0.34
CA VAL A 158 7.08 -23.06 0.57
C VAL A 158 7.83 -24.36 0.24
N ILE A 159 8.21 -24.57 -1.03
CA ILE A 159 8.95 -25.78 -1.47
C ILE A 159 10.47 -25.64 -1.23
N SER A 160 11.01 -24.41 -1.23
CA SER A 160 12.44 -24.15 -1.03
C SER A 160 12.88 -24.02 0.43
N LEU A 161 11.96 -24.22 1.38
CA LEU A 161 12.19 -24.21 2.83
C LEU A 161 12.22 -25.66 3.34
#